data_AF-A0A928F4N0-F1
#
_entry.id   AF-A0A928F4N0-F1
#
_cell.length_a   1.000
_cell.length_b   1.000
_cell.length_c   1.000
_cell.angle_alpha   90.00
_cell.angle_beta   90.00
_cell.angle_gamma   90.00
#
_symmetry.space_group_name_H-M   'P 1'
#
loop_
_entity.id
_entity.type
_entity.pdbx_description
1 polymer ?
#
loop_
_entity_poly.entity_id
_entity_poly.type
_entity_poly.pdbx_seq_one_letter_code
_entity_poly.pdbx_strand_id
1 'polypeptide(L)'
;MKKSVVILIAIIYVASIALVSFFGLQYQNFFEIVYTEQIELLGDNIKTNDKGEKYVVILPDEQGNYAYQIQYRVHPDNATNSKVDFIYDHEKADKSSISVDENGVVTFSKRGGTLKVKLVAKDGSGASATITLITW
;
A
#
# COMPACT_ATOMS: atom_id res chain seq x y z
N MET A 1 48.41 -15.14 -45.75
CA MET A 1 46.95 -15.38 -45.70
C MET A 1 46.34 -14.98 -47.03
N LYS A 2 45.41 -15.77 -47.58
CA LYS A 2 44.78 -15.42 -48.87
C LYS A 2 43.91 -14.19 -48.67
N LYS A 3 43.94 -13.23 -49.60
CA LYS A 3 43.18 -11.96 -49.52
C LYS A 3 41.68 -12.21 -49.27
N SER A 4 41.12 -13.30 -49.80
CA SER A 4 39.72 -13.73 -49.54
C SER A 4 39.43 -14.02 -48.06
N VAL A 5 40.38 -14.55 -47.29
CA VAL A 5 40.16 -14.87 -45.87
C VAL A 5 40.03 -13.60 -45.04
N VAL A 6 40.83 -12.58 -45.35
CA VAL A 6 40.79 -11.29 -44.67
C VAL A 6 39.47 -10.56 -44.96
N ILE A 7 39.00 -10.62 -46.21
CA ILE A 7 37.72 -10.01 -46.62
C ILE A 7 36.53 -10.72 -45.96
N LEU A 8 36.56 -12.05 -45.87
CA LEU A 8 35.50 -12.83 -45.23
C LEU A 8 35.35 -12.49 -43.75
N ILE A 9 36.46 -12.39 -43.01
CA ILE A 9 36.44 -12.02 -41.59
C ILE A 9 35.89 -10.61 -41.40
N ALA A 10 36.25 -9.66 -42.27
CA ALA A 10 35.73 -8.30 -42.21
C ALA A 10 34.20 -8.24 -42.41
N ILE A 11 33.66 -9.02 -43.36
CA ILE A 11 32.21 -9.10 -43.60
C ILE A 11 31.48 -9.70 -42.40
N ILE A 12 32.00 -10.81 -41.85
CA ILE A 12 31.41 -11.45 -40.66
C ILE A 12 31.42 -10.47 -39.49
N TYR A 13 32.52 -9.75 -39.28
CA TYR A 13 32.64 -8.79 -38.19
C TYR A 13 31.63 -7.65 -38.30
N VAL A 14 31.48 -7.05 -39.49
CA VAL A 14 30.48 -5.99 -39.74
C VAL A 14 29.05 -6.53 -39.59
N ALA A 15 28.78 -7.75 -40.08
CA ALA A 15 27.48 -8.38 -39.93
C ALA A 15 27.16 -8.67 -38.45
N SER A 16 28.13 -9.12 -37.64
CA SER A 16 27.96 -9.34 -36.20
C SER A 16 27.69 -8.05 -35.45
N ILE A 17 28.36 -6.94 -35.79
CA ILE A 17 28.06 -5.62 -35.21
C ILE A 17 26.62 -5.23 -35.53
N ALA A 18 26.21 -5.33 -36.79
CA ALA A 18 24.85 -5.00 -37.20
C ALA A 18 23.80 -5.87 -36.47
N LEU A 19 24.10 -7.15 -36.26
CA LEU A 19 23.22 -8.08 -35.53
C LEU A 19 23.10 -7.70 -34.05
N VAL A 20 24.22 -7.37 -33.39
CA VAL A 20 24.21 -6.88 -32.00
C VAL A 20 23.54 -5.52 -31.88
N SER A 21 23.67 -4.63 -32.87
CA SER A 21 22.96 -3.34 -32.86
C SER A 21 21.45 -3.49 -33.11
N PHE A 22 21.04 -4.45 -33.95
CA PHE A 22 19.63 -4.67 -34.28
C PHE A 22 18.90 -5.48 -33.20
N PHE A 23 19.55 -6.48 -32.60
CA PHE A 23 18.95 -7.38 -31.60
C PHE A 23 19.40 -7.11 -30.15
N GLY A 24 20.53 -6.45 -29.95
CA GLY A 24 21.24 -6.47 -28.66
C GLY A 24 20.68 -5.60 -27.55
N LEU A 25 19.73 -4.70 -27.84
CA LEU A 25 19.14 -3.86 -26.79
C LEU A 25 17.65 -3.59 -27.05
N GLN A 26 16.84 -4.65 -27.17
CA GLN A 26 15.48 -4.53 -26.63
C GLN A 26 15.60 -4.60 -25.10
N TYR A 27 16.06 -3.50 -24.50
CA TYR A 27 15.99 -3.32 -23.06
C TYR A 27 14.50 -3.19 -22.75
N GLN A 28 13.87 -4.33 -22.46
CA GLN A 28 12.57 -4.34 -21.81
C GLN A 28 12.82 -3.57 -20.51
N ASN A 29 12.37 -2.32 -20.47
CA ASN A 29 12.23 -1.62 -19.21
C ASN A 29 11.32 -2.52 -18.38
N PHE A 30 11.89 -3.33 -17.50
CA PHE A 30 11.13 -3.96 -16.44
C PHE A 30 10.51 -2.78 -15.73
N PHE A 31 9.20 -2.57 -15.92
CA PHE A 31 8.44 -1.65 -15.09
C PHE A 31 8.65 -2.17 -13.67
N GLU A 32 9.54 -1.52 -12.93
CA GLU A 32 9.84 -1.90 -11.56
C GLU A 32 8.55 -1.70 -10.78
N ILE A 33 7.93 -2.81 -10.37
CA ILE A 33 6.76 -2.76 -9.51
C ILE A 33 7.27 -2.26 -8.16
N VAL A 34 6.93 -1.02 -7.83
CA VAL A 34 7.27 -0.42 -6.55
C VAL A 34 6.19 -0.84 -5.56
N TYR A 35 6.57 -1.68 -4.60
CA TYR A 35 5.70 -2.14 -3.54
C TYR A 35 5.64 -1.12 -2.39
N THR A 36 4.50 -1.11 -1.70
CA THR A 36 4.28 -0.37 -0.46
C THR A 36 5.17 -0.93 0.63
N GLU A 37 5.98 -0.08 1.23
CA GLU A 37 6.84 -0.45 2.36
C GLU A 37 6.14 -0.15 3.68
N GLN A 38 5.39 0.94 3.74
CA GLN A 38 4.78 1.42 4.97
C GLN A 38 3.43 2.09 4.73
N ILE A 39 2.50 1.87 5.67
CA ILE A 39 1.24 2.62 5.76
C ILE A 39 1.33 3.54 6.98
N GLU A 40 1.33 4.84 6.74
CA GLU A 40 1.33 5.87 7.76
C GLU A 40 -0.11 6.31 8.04
N LEU A 41 -0.56 6.20 9.29
CA LEU A 41 -1.85 6.71 9.71
C LEU A 41 -1.75 8.20 9.99
N LEU A 42 -2.61 8.99 9.36
CA LEU A 42 -2.69 10.44 9.48
C LEU A 42 -3.85 10.83 10.41
N GLY A 43 -3.62 11.79 11.30
CA GLY A 43 -4.66 12.34 12.14
C GLY A 43 -4.14 12.86 13.47
N ASP A 44 -4.54 14.08 13.83
CA ASP A 44 -4.10 14.75 15.06
C ASP A 44 -4.63 14.09 16.33
N ASN A 45 -5.72 13.32 16.21
CA ASN A 45 -6.36 12.62 17.33
C ASN A 45 -5.83 11.20 17.56
N ILE A 46 -4.79 10.78 16.82
CA ILE A 46 -4.17 9.47 16.98
C ILE A 46 -3.18 9.53 18.14
N LYS A 47 -3.45 8.72 19.17
CA LYS A 47 -2.58 8.54 20.32
C LYS A 47 -1.86 7.20 20.22
N THR A 48 -0.71 7.10 20.86
CA THR A 48 0.07 5.87 20.94
C THR A 48 0.12 5.44 22.40
N ASN A 49 -0.13 4.16 22.69
CA ASN A 49 -0.01 3.62 24.05
C ASN A 49 1.46 3.27 24.38
N ASP A 50 1.74 2.88 25.64
CA ASP A 50 3.09 2.49 26.08
C ASP A 50 3.69 1.28 25.33
N LYS A 51 2.84 0.53 24.60
CA LYS A 51 3.24 -0.61 23.77
C LYS A 51 3.49 -0.24 22.30
N GLY A 52 3.34 1.04 21.93
CA GLY A 52 3.48 1.50 20.56
C GLY A 52 2.23 1.30 19.68
N GLU A 53 1.10 0.85 20.24
CA GLU A 53 -0.14 0.68 19.48
C GLU A 53 -0.89 2.02 19.36
N LYS A 54 -1.35 2.31 18.14
CA LYS A 54 -2.10 3.53 17.83
C LYS A 54 -3.59 3.35 18.13
N TYR A 55 -4.18 4.34 18.78
CA TYR A 55 -5.61 4.38 19.09
C TYR A 55 -6.21 5.77 18.92
N VAL A 56 -7.52 5.83 18.70
CA VAL A 56 -8.29 7.06 18.58
C VAL A 56 -9.49 6.96 19.50
N VAL A 57 -9.73 8.03 20.25
CA VAL A 57 -10.95 8.19 21.05
C VAL A 57 -11.94 9.02 20.22
N ILE A 58 -13.08 8.42 19.89
CA ILE A 58 -14.12 9.05 19.08
C ILE A 58 -15.14 9.69 20.02
N LEU A 59 -15.39 10.98 19.80
CA LEU A 59 -16.41 11.74 20.50
C LEU A 59 -17.74 11.69 19.71
N PRO A 60 -18.89 11.75 20.39
CA PRO A 60 -20.18 11.83 19.70
C PRO A 60 -20.32 13.16 18.96
N ASP A 61 -20.99 13.14 17.81
CA ASP A 61 -21.42 14.35 17.12
C ASP A 61 -22.62 15.01 17.82
N GLU A 62 -23.11 16.13 17.27
CA GLU A 62 -24.27 16.87 17.80
C GLU A 62 -25.56 16.04 17.86
N GLN A 63 -25.64 14.95 17.10
CA GLN A 63 -26.78 14.02 17.02
C GLN A 63 -26.57 12.77 17.90
N GLY A 64 -25.41 12.63 18.55
CA GLY A 64 -25.04 11.49 19.38
C GLY A 64 -24.45 10.29 18.62
N ASN A 65 -24.09 10.46 17.35
CA ASN A 65 -23.45 9.42 16.54
C ASN A 65 -21.93 9.50 16.65
N TYR A 66 -21.24 8.35 16.57
CA TYR A 66 -19.79 8.30 16.62
C TYR A 66 -19.27 7.97 15.22
N ALA A 67 -18.63 8.92 14.56
CA ALA A 67 -18.06 8.71 13.23
C ALA A 67 -16.58 9.11 13.21
N TYR A 68 -15.76 8.33 12.50
CA TYR A 68 -14.34 8.63 12.33
C TYR A 68 -13.86 8.22 10.94
N GLN A 69 -13.23 9.16 10.24
CA GLN A 69 -12.56 8.89 8.96
C GLN A 69 -11.12 8.47 9.22
N ILE A 70 -10.76 7.26 8.81
CA ILE A 70 -9.36 6.81 8.83
C ILE A 70 -8.64 7.48 7.66
N GLN A 71 -7.67 8.35 7.96
CA GLN A 71 -6.77 8.93 6.97
C GLN A 71 -5.44 8.19 7.02
N TYR A 72 -4.88 7.90 5.86
CA TYR A 72 -3.62 7.20 5.73
C TYR A 72 -2.84 7.68 4.51
N ARG A 73 -1.52 7.46 4.54
CA ARG A 73 -0.60 7.65 3.44
C ARG A 73 0.20 6.37 3.23
N VAL A 74 0.39 6.00 1.98
CA VAL A 74 1.17 4.84 1.57
C VAL A 74 2.55 5.33 1.16
N HIS A 75 3.60 4.72 1.69
CA HIS A 75 4.97 4.99 1.33
C HIS A 75 5.61 3.78 0.66
N PRO A 76 6.45 3.98 -0.38
CA PRO A 76 6.79 5.27 -0.97
C PRO A 76 5.63 5.84 -1.83
N ASP A 77 5.58 7.16 -2.01
CA ASP A 77 4.50 7.84 -2.76
C ASP A 77 4.37 7.35 -4.22
N ASN A 78 5.44 6.76 -4.78
CA ASN A 78 5.49 6.17 -6.12
C ASN A 78 5.14 4.67 -6.15
N ALA A 79 4.54 4.12 -5.08
CA ALA A 79 4.04 2.75 -5.08
C ALA A 79 3.10 2.50 -6.27
N THR A 80 3.32 1.40 -7.00
CA THR A 80 2.55 1.06 -8.20
C THR A 80 1.07 0.81 -7.89
N ASN A 81 0.76 0.36 -6.67
CA ASN A 81 -0.61 0.19 -6.18
C ASN A 81 -0.72 0.65 -4.72
N SER A 82 -1.29 1.84 -4.52
CA SER A 82 -1.49 2.47 -3.21
C SER A 82 -2.83 2.14 -2.55
N LYS A 83 -3.55 1.12 -3.04
CA LYS A 83 -4.81 0.70 -2.42
C LYS A 83 -4.57 -0.10 -1.16
N VAL A 84 -5.43 0.12 -0.18
CA VAL A 84 -5.40 -0.53 1.12
C VAL A 84 -6.76 -1.17 1.39
N ASP A 85 -6.75 -2.40 1.88
CA ASP A 85 -7.94 -3.09 2.36
C ASP A 85 -8.07 -2.92 3.88
N PHE A 86 -9.30 -2.67 4.35
CA PHE A 86 -9.62 -2.50 5.78
C PHE A 86 -10.17 -3.81 6.34
N ILE A 87 -9.38 -4.47 7.18
CA ILE A 87 -9.77 -5.69 7.89
C ILE A 87 -10.14 -5.31 9.32
N TYR A 88 -11.30 -5.74 9.78
CA TYR A 88 -11.76 -5.45 11.14
C TYR A 88 -12.55 -6.63 11.70
N ASP A 89 -12.46 -6.78 13.01
CA ASP A 89 -13.06 -7.90 13.73
C ASP A 89 -14.40 -7.46 14.32
N HIS A 90 -15.50 -7.93 13.71
CA HIS A 90 -16.88 -7.67 14.17
C HIS A 90 -17.18 -8.34 15.51
N GLU A 91 -16.49 -9.42 15.90
CA GLU A 91 -16.84 -10.19 17.11
C GLU A 91 -16.34 -9.53 18.41
N LYS A 92 -15.27 -8.73 18.33
CA LYS A 92 -14.76 -7.94 19.47
C LYS A 92 -15.37 -6.55 19.59
N ALA A 93 -16.17 -6.16 18.61
CA ALA A 93 -16.99 -4.98 18.70
C ALA A 93 -18.15 -5.26 19.66
N ASP A 94 -17.93 -5.05 20.96
CA ASP A 94 -18.96 -5.20 21.98
C ASP A 94 -20.22 -4.39 21.58
N LYS A 95 -21.24 -5.10 21.08
CA LYS A 95 -22.65 -4.69 21.00
C LYS A 95 -22.96 -3.34 20.32
N SER A 96 -22.15 -2.86 19.37
CA SER A 96 -22.45 -1.65 18.59
C SER A 96 -22.65 -1.99 17.11
N SER A 97 -23.66 -1.42 16.46
CA SER A 97 -23.79 -1.51 15.00
C SER A 97 -22.67 -0.67 14.39
N ILE A 98 -21.66 -1.36 13.86
CA ILE A 98 -20.48 -0.77 13.24
C ILE A 98 -20.60 -0.94 11.73
N SER A 99 -20.39 0.14 11.01
CA SER A 99 -20.22 0.12 9.56
C SER A 99 -18.87 0.74 9.21
N VAL A 100 -18.15 0.09 8.28
CA VAL A 100 -16.91 0.62 7.70
C VAL A 100 -17.14 0.72 6.19
N ASP A 101 -17.06 1.93 5.65
CA ASP A 101 -17.16 2.17 4.21
C ASP A 101 -15.83 1.85 3.50
N GLU A 102 -15.87 1.64 2.18
CA GLU A 102 -14.70 1.41 1.33
C GLU A 102 -13.69 2.58 1.40
N ASN A 103 -14.17 3.77 1.74
CA ASN A 103 -13.36 4.96 1.95
C ASN A 103 -12.68 5.00 3.33
N GLY A 104 -12.93 4.03 4.22
CA GLY A 104 -12.40 4.01 5.58
C GLY A 104 -13.15 4.89 6.58
N VAL A 105 -14.41 5.25 6.27
CA VAL A 105 -15.32 5.90 7.23
C VAL A 105 -15.84 4.83 8.17
N VAL A 106 -15.59 4.97 9.48
CA VAL A 106 -16.12 4.09 10.50
C VAL A 106 -17.22 4.81 11.27
N THR A 107 -18.42 4.23 11.32
CA THR A 107 -19.55 4.75 12.10
C THR A 107 -19.97 3.74 13.16
N PHE A 108 -20.17 4.21 14.39
CA PHE A 108 -20.73 3.42 15.50
C PHE A 108 -22.08 4.00 15.91
N SER A 109 -23.06 3.12 16.07
CA SER A 109 -24.40 3.50 16.52
C SER A 109 -24.56 3.53 18.04
N LYS A 110 -23.56 3.07 18.80
CA LYS A 110 -23.63 2.98 20.27
C LYS A 110 -22.28 3.31 20.91
N ARG A 111 -22.38 3.87 22.11
CA ARG A 111 -21.27 4.19 23.03
C ARG A 111 -20.66 2.92 23.63
N GLY A 112 -19.35 2.95 23.92
CA GLY A 112 -18.63 1.86 24.60
C GLY A 112 -18.09 0.76 23.69
N GLY A 113 -18.21 0.93 22.36
CA GLY A 113 -17.60 0.04 21.38
C GLY A 113 -16.09 0.29 21.23
N THR A 114 -15.33 -0.81 21.23
CA THR A 114 -13.92 -0.83 20.83
C THR A 114 -13.78 -1.62 19.54
N LEU A 115 -13.13 -1.06 18.53
CA LEU A 115 -12.89 -1.70 17.23
C LEU A 115 -11.41 -1.64 16.88
N LYS A 116 -10.82 -2.80 16.56
CA LYS A 116 -9.46 -2.86 16.01
C LYS A 116 -9.55 -2.98 14.50
N VAL A 117 -9.05 -1.98 13.78
CA VAL A 117 -9.00 -1.94 12.31
C VAL A 117 -7.56 -2.12 11.87
N LYS A 118 -7.32 -3.08 10.99
CA LYS A 118 -6.04 -3.36 10.36
C LYS A 118 -6.11 -2.96 8.88
N LEU A 119 -5.28 -2.01 8.49
CA LEU A 119 -5.05 -1.58 7.14
C LEU A 119 -3.98 -2.50 6.53
N VAL A 120 -4.25 -3.12 5.38
CA VAL A 120 -3.31 -4.00 4.68
C VAL A 120 -3.14 -3.53 3.23
N ALA A 121 -1.91 -3.40 2.77
CA ALA A 121 -1.62 -3.03 1.39
C ALA A 121 -2.06 -4.15 0.43
N LYS A 122 -2.73 -3.76 -0.67
CA LYS A 122 -3.30 -4.69 -1.65
C LYS A 122 -2.29 -5.17 -2.70
N ASP A 123 -1.12 -4.56 -2.74
CA ASP A 123 -0.05 -4.84 -3.69
C ASP A 123 0.73 -6.13 -3.39
N GLY A 124 0.44 -6.82 -2.29
CA GLY A 124 1.12 -8.06 -1.88
C GLY A 124 2.41 -7.84 -1.10
N SER A 125 2.77 -6.59 -0.79
CA SER A 125 3.95 -6.25 0.04
C SER A 125 3.88 -6.79 1.48
N GLY A 126 2.66 -7.01 1.98
CA GLY A 126 2.43 -7.36 3.40
C GLY A 126 2.51 -6.17 4.35
N ALA A 127 2.73 -4.94 3.84
CA ALA A 127 2.71 -3.74 4.66
C ALA A 127 1.33 -3.58 5.33
N SER A 128 1.34 -3.33 6.64
CA SER A 128 0.10 -3.15 7.39
C SER A 128 0.24 -2.15 8.51
N ALA A 129 -0.85 -1.45 8.80
CA ALA A 129 -0.99 -0.56 9.94
C ALA A 129 -2.21 -0.99 10.75
N THR A 130 -2.15 -0.82 12.07
CA THR A 130 -3.29 -1.14 12.94
C THR A 130 -3.67 0.07 13.76
N ILE A 131 -4.98 0.32 13.86
CA ILE A 131 -5.55 1.39 14.66
C ILE A 131 -6.69 0.85 15.50
N THR A 132 -6.74 1.25 16.77
CA THR A 132 -7.85 0.92 17.66
C THR A 132 -8.75 2.12 17.85
N LEU A 133 -10.01 1.99 17.48
CA LEU A 133 -11.03 3.02 17.63
C LEU A 133 -11.83 2.71 18.90
N ILE A 134 -11.97 3.70 19.78
CA ILE A 134 -12.64 3.56 21.07
C ILE A 134 -13.71 4.64 21.17
N THR A 135 -14.96 4.26 21.39
CA THR A 135 -16.06 5.19 21.66
C THR A 135 -16.29 5.29 23.16
N TRP A 136 -16.30 6.50 23.70
CA TRP A 136 -16.35 6.74 25.15
C TRP A 136 -17.68 7.21 25.66
#